data_AF-A0A7J7KTS0-F1
#
_entry.id   AF-A0A7J7KTS0-F1
#
_cell.length_a   1.000
_cell.length_b   1.000
_cell.length_c   1.000
_cell.angle_alpha   90.00
_cell.angle_beta   90.00
_cell.angle_gamma   90.00
#
_symmetry.space_group_name_H-M   'P 1'
#
loop_
_entity.id
_entity.type
_entity.pdbx_description
1 polymer ?
#
loop_
_entity_poly.entity_id
_entity_poly.type
_entity_poly.pdbx_seq_one_letter_code
_entity_poly.pdbx_strand_id
1 'polypeptide(L)'
;MDVFRRHCGALDTLPHQEDGRPPIDSIGLIQSSLSGQDTAAPGIESRYLLILTENLSVLSIIMDEFSIHNQQPEVVFGSKFRDDVTYTQVCHNIYRIKTCMDMGKPVILLNLDDLYESLYDALNQYFSTWGDRKFVDLGLGTHRVKTFVNDKFR
;
A
#
# COMPACT_ATOMS: atom_id res chain seq x y z
N MET A 1 -4.43 5.12 -23.83
CA MET A 1 -4.95 6.21 -22.98
C MET A 1 -6.48 6.37 -23.04
N ASP A 2 -7.21 5.77 -23.99
CA ASP A 2 -8.67 5.99 -24.17
C ASP A 2 -9.62 5.03 -23.43
N VAL A 3 -9.12 3.96 -22.80
CA VAL A 3 -9.99 2.95 -22.17
C VAL A 3 -10.42 3.36 -20.75
N PHE A 4 -9.56 4.05 -20.02
CA PHE A 4 -9.85 4.51 -18.64
C PHE A 4 -10.97 5.55 -18.58
N ARG A 5 -11.16 6.35 -19.63
CA ARG A 5 -12.18 7.40 -19.65
C ARG A 5 -13.61 6.86 -19.79
N ARG A 6 -13.80 5.62 -20.28
CA ARG A 6 -15.13 5.04 -20.52
C ARG A 6 -15.77 4.36 -19.32
N HIS A 7 -15.01 4.02 -18.27
CA HIS A 7 -15.55 3.38 -17.06
C HIS A 7 -15.76 4.33 -15.88
N CYS A 8 -15.21 5.54 -15.91
CA CYS A 8 -15.42 6.56 -14.87
C CYS A 8 -16.50 7.61 -15.22
N GLY A 9 -17.39 7.34 -16.19
CA GLY A 9 -18.34 8.31 -16.75
C GLY A 9 -19.61 8.60 -15.94
N ALA A 10 -19.63 8.38 -14.62
CA ALA A 10 -20.87 8.48 -13.83
C ALA A 10 -20.76 9.28 -12.52
N LEU A 11 -19.84 10.26 -12.44
CA LEU A 11 -19.73 11.15 -11.27
C LEU A 11 -19.67 12.65 -11.62
N ASP A 12 -20.04 13.03 -12.85
CA ASP A 12 -20.10 14.44 -13.32
C ASP A 12 -21.30 15.23 -12.76
N THR A 13 -21.53 15.17 -11.46
CA THR A 13 -22.29 16.20 -10.73
C THR A 13 -21.76 16.35 -9.31
N LEU A 14 -20.65 17.07 -9.15
CA LEU A 14 -20.32 17.75 -7.89
C LEU A 14 -20.31 19.27 -8.15
N PRO A 15 -20.82 20.07 -7.21
CA PRO A 15 -21.14 21.47 -7.45
C PRO A 15 -19.87 22.33 -7.57
N HIS A 16 -20.02 23.44 -8.29
CA HIS A 16 -19.08 24.54 -8.45
C HIS A 16 -17.99 24.65 -7.38
N GLN A 17 -16.72 24.56 -7.81
CA GLN A 17 -15.59 25.03 -7.01
C GLN A 17 -14.89 26.18 -7.74
N GLU A 18 -15.23 27.40 -7.33
CA GLU A 18 -14.40 28.57 -7.53
C GLU A 18 -13.12 28.39 -6.70
N ASP A 19 -12.00 28.16 -7.37
CA ASP A 19 -10.63 28.45 -6.91
C ASP A 19 -9.68 27.87 -7.98
N GLY A 20 -8.61 28.58 -8.36
CA GLY A 20 -7.66 28.20 -9.41
C GLY A 20 -6.80 26.95 -9.11
N ARG A 21 -7.36 25.93 -8.45
CA ARG A 21 -6.76 24.62 -8.23
C ARG A 21 -7.05 23.73 -9.44
N PRO A 22 -6.08 22.96 -9.93
CA PRO A 22 -6.32 22.03 -11.01
C PRO A 22 -7.43 21.03 -10.62
N PRO A 23 -8.22 20.54 -11.58
CA PRO A 23 -9.27 19.55 -11.32
C PRO A 23 -8.67 18.36 -10.57
N ILE A 24 -9.32 17.96 -9.48
CA ILE A 24 -8.86 16.87 -8.62
C ILE A 24 -9.09 15.55 -9.37
N ASP A 25 -8.02 15.02 -9.97
CA ASP A 25 -8.05 13.69 -10.57
C ASP A 25 -7.69 12.63 -9.52
N SER A 26 -8.41 11.52 -9.58
CA SER A 26 -8.16 10.31 -8.81
C SER A 26 -6.70 9.82 -8.90
N ILE A 27 -6.07 9.93 -10.08
CA ILE A 27 -4.65 9.59 -10.24
C ILE A 27 -3.74 10.56 -9.47
N GLY A 28 -4.09 11.85 -9.43
CA GLY A 28 -3.34 12.86 -8.69
C GLY A 28 -3.38 12.60 -7.18
N LEU A 29 -4.53 12.16 -6.66
CA LEU A 29 -4.66 11.77 -5.25
C LEU A 29 -3.80 10.55 -4.91
N ILE A 30 -3.77 9.55 -5.80
CA ILE A 30 -2.92 8.36 -5.63
C ILE A 30 -1.44 8.79 -5.62
N GLN A 31 -1.01 9.60 -6.58
CA GLN A 31 0.37 10.10 -6.68
C GLN A 31 0.77 10.93 -5.46
N SER A 32 -0.11 11.79 -4.95
CA SER A 32 0.14 12.54 -3.71
C SER A 32 0.27 11.61 -2.50
N SER A 33 -0.54 10.55 -2.41
CA SER A 33 -0.44 9.56 -1.33
C SER A 33 0.85 8.73 -1.41
N LEU A 34 1.31 8.40 -2.61
CA LEU A 34 2.52 7.61 -2.84
C LEU A 34 3.80 8.43 -2.63
N SER A 35 3.82 9.66 -3.14
CA SER A 35 4.96 10.58 -2.96
C SER A 35 5.15 11.01 -1.50
N GLY A 36 4.13 10.85 -0.66
CA GLY A 36 4.21 11.07 0.77
C GLY A 36 4.64 12.48 1.12
N GLN A 37 4.27 13.49 0.32
CA GLN A 37 4.66 14.88 0.56
C GLN A 37 4.29 15.27 2.00
N ASP A 38 5.35 15.51 2.78
CA ASP A 38 5.38 15.81 4.20
C ASP A 38 4.72 17.17 4.52
N THR A 39 3.41 17.30 4.33
CA THR A 39 2.65 18.46 4.81
C THR A 39 1.98 18.22 6.15
N ALA A 40 2.05 17.00 6.68
CA ALA A 40 1.49 16.69 7.99
C ALA A 40 2.56 16.90 9.07
N ALA A 41 2.16 17.48 10.20
CA ALA A 41 3.02 17.71 11.35
C ALA A 41 3.83 16.45 11.74
N PRO A 42 5.03 16.59 12.32
CA PRO A 42 5.83 15.46 12.76
C PRO A 42 4.99 14.51 13.62
N GLY A 43 4.82 13.27 13.13
CA GLY A 43 4.03 12.23 13.79
C GLY A 43 2.72 11.83 13.10
N ILE A 44 2.31 12.49 12.01
CA ILE A 44 1.11 12.11 11.24
C ILE A 44 1.54 11.45 9.93
N GLU A 45 1.43 10.13 9.87
CA GLU A 45 1.64 9.38 8.62
C GLU A 45 0.33 9.21 7.85
N SER A 46 0.43 9.23 6.52
CA SER A 46 -0.70 8.85 5.68
C SER A 46 -0.98 7.35 5.85
N ARG A 47 -2.26 6.97 5.81
CA ARG A 47 -2.68 5.56 5.82
C ARG A 47 -2.25 4.86 4.54
N TYR A 48 -2.07 3.55 4.61
CA TYR A 48 -1.88 2.71 3.44
C TYR A 48 -3.07 2.80 2.49
N LEU A 49 -2.80 2.61 1.20
CA LEU A 49 -3.78 2.81 0.14
C LEU A 49 -4.47 1.48 -0.19
N LEU A 50 -5.81 1.48 -0.13
CA LEU A 50 -6.63 0.41 -0.67
C LEU A 50 -7.23 0.86 -2.01
N ILE A 51 -6.79 0.23 -3.09
CA ILE A 51 -7.28 0.55 -4.44
C ILE A 51 -8.25 -0.52 -4.87
N LEU A 52 -9.48 -0.11 -5.12
CA LEU A 52 -10.51 -0.96 -5.70
C LEU A 52 -10.40 -0.87 -7.23
N THR A 53 -10.13 -1.99 -7.88
CA THR A 53 -9.93 -2.05 -9.33
C THR A 53 -10.54 -3.31 -9.90
N GLU A 54 -11.09 -3.21 -11.10
CA GLU A 54 -11.50 -4.37 -11.89
C GLU A 54 -10.30 -4.91 -12.68
N ASN A 55 -10.14 -6.23 -12.65
CA ASN A 55 -9.12 -6.98 -13.40
C ASN A 55 -7.67 -6.49 -13.21
N LEU A 56 -7.34 -5.92 -12.05
CA LEU A 56 -5.99 -5.42 -11.74
C LEU A 56 -5.48 -4.36 -12.73
N SER A 57 -6.38 -3.67 -13.45
CA SER A 57 -6.03 -2.68 -14.48
C SER A 57 -5.13 -1.57 -13.94
N VAL A 58 -5.34 -1.17 -12.69
CA VAL A 58 -4.59 -0.11 -12.01
C VAL A 58 -3.15 -0.52 -11.65
N LEU A 59 -2.84 -1.83 -11.56
CA LEU A 59 -1.50 -2.30 -11.21
C LEU A 59 -0.43 -1.78 -12.19
N SER A 60 -0.76 -1.77 -13.49
CA SER A 60 0.14 -1.27 -14.55
C SER A 60 0.51 0.20 -14.35
N ILE A 61 -0.48 1.05 -14.04
CA ILE A 61 -0.29 2.47 -13.81
C ILE A 61 0.59 2.72 -12.59
N ILE A 62 0.37 1.97 -11.51
CA ILE A 62 1.17 2.10 -10.29
C ILE A 62 2.62 1.67 -10.53
N MET A 63 2.82 0.57 -11.26
CA MET A 63 4.17 0.12 -11.61
C MET A 63 4.91 1.16 -12.46
N ASP A 64 4.24 1.77 -13.43
CA ASP A 64 4.81 2.84 -14.25
C ASP A 64 5.16 4.06 -13.39
N GLU A 65 4.29 4.46 -12.47
CA GLU A 65 4.54 5.57 -11.55
C GLU A 65 5.78 5.33 -10.68
N PHE A 66 5.87 4.17 -10.03
CA PHE A 66 7.06 3.85 -9.25
C PHE A 66 8.34 3.78 -10.10
N SER A 67 8.22 3.30 -11.34
CA SER A 67 9.35 3.26 -12.28
C SER A 67 9.87 4.67 -12.61
N ILE A 68 8.97 5.66 -12.75
CA ILE A 68 9.34 7.06 -12.96
C ILE A 68 10.13 7.61 -11.76
N HIS A 69 9.75 7.23 -10.54
CA HIS A 69 10.46 7.62 -9.31
C HIS A 69 11.68 6.74 -8.99
N ASN A 70 12.10 5.87 -9.93
CA ASN A 70 13.22 4.93 -9.78
C ASN A 70 13.10 4.04 -8.52
N GLN A 71 11.86 3.72 -8.13
CA GLN A 71 11.53 2.78 -7.09
C GLN A 71 10.99 1.51 -7.72
N GLN A 72 11.38 0.35 -7.19
CA GLN A 72 10.86 -0.93 -7.65
C GLN A 72 10.00 -1.54 -6.54
N PRO A 73 8.66 -1.47 -6.63
CA PRO A 73 7.80 -2.03 -5.61
C PRO A 73 7.87 -3.56 -5.63
N GLU A 74 7.73 -4.16 -4.45
CA GLU A 74 7.61 -5.60 -4.34
C GLU A 74 6.14 -6.01 -4.40
N VAL A 75 5.77 -6.78 -5.41
CA VAL A 75 4.42 -7.35 -5.50
C VAL A 75 4.38 -8.66 -4.73
N VAL A 76 3.49 -8.74 -3.75
CA VAL A 76 3.23 -9.93 -2.94
C VAL A 76 1.80 -10.40 -3.20
N PHE A 77 1.67 -11.64 -3.67
CA PHE A 77 0.39 -12.26 -3.97
C PHE A 77 0.05 -13.30 -2.90
N GLY A 78 -1.13 -13.18 -2.29
CA GLY A 78 -1.80 -14.30 -1.63
C GLY A 78 -2.25 -15.32 -2.68
N SER A 79 -1.89 -16.59 -2.48
CA SER A 79 -2.27 -17.65 -3.42
C SER A 79 -3.77 -17.93 -3.30
N LYS A 80 -4.49 -17.98 -4.43
CA LYS A 80 -5.91 -18.39 -4.45
C LYS A 80 -6.10 -19.88 -4.73
N PHE A 81 -5.02 -20.62 -4.95
CA PHE A 81 -5.09 -22.04 -5.23
C PHE A 81 -5.18 -22.80 -3.90
N ARG A 82 -6.27 -23.55 -3.72
CA ARG A 82 -6.57 -24.29 -2.48
C ARG A 82 -5.42 -25.21 -2.01
N ASP A 83 -4.67 -25.76 -2.95
CA ASP A 83 -3.53 -26.64 -2.66
C ASP A 83 -2.25 -25.87 -2.29
N ASP A 84 -2.20 -24.56 -2.56
CA ASP A 84 -1.06 -23.68 -2.32
C ASP A 84 -1.27 -22.74 -1.12
N VAL A 85 -2.44 -22.75 -0.48
CA VAL A 85 -2.69 -22.02 0.79
C VAL A 85 -2.07 -22.80 1.95
N THR A 86 -0.74 -22.90 1.94
CA THR A 86 0.03 -23.53 3.00
C THR A 86 0.55 -22.45 3.96
N TYR A 87 0.57 -22.74 5.26
CA TYR A 87 1.15 -21.87 6.29
C TYR A 87 2.56 -21.38 5.92
N THR A 88 3.38 -22.24 5.32
CA THR A 88 4.72 -21.92 4.81
C THR A 88 4.72 -20.77 3.78
N GLN A 89 3.72 -20.70 2.90
CA GLN A 89 3.61 -19.64 1.89
C GLN A 89 3.26 -18.31 2.54
N VAL A 90 2.33 -18.31 3.52
CA VAL A 90 2.02 -17.14 4.34
C VAL A 90 3.28 -16.68 5.07
N CYS A 91 4.01 -17.58 5.73
CA CYS A 91 5.25 -17.22 6.41
C CYS A 91 6.29 -16.59 5.47
N HIS A 92 6.43 -17.15 4.27
CA HIS A 92 7.36 -16.63 3.27
C HIS A 92 6.94 -15.23 2.80
N ASN A 93 5.65 -15.02 2.53
CA ASN A 93 5.11 -13.71 2.16
C ASN A 93 5.29 -12.67 3.27
N ILE A 94 4.99 -13.02 4.52
CA ILE A 94 5.21 -12.14 5.68
C ILE A 94 6.68 -11.81 5.85
N TYR A 95 7.59 -12.77 5.65
CA TYR A 95 9.02 -12.51 5.69
C TYR A 95 9.48 -11.54 4.59
N ARG A 96 8.97 -11.68 3.36
CA ARG A 96 9.25 -10.72 2.27
C ARG A 96 8.77 -9.31 2.61
N ILE A 97 7.57 -9.20 3.17
CA ILE A 97 7.01 -7.92 3.62
C ILE A 97 7.87 -7.32 4.74
N LYS A 98 8.27 -8.14 5.71
CA LYS A 98 9.18 -7.76 6.79
C LYS A 98 10.49 -7.17 6.26
N THR A 99 11.11 -7.83 5.28
CA THR A 99 12.33 -7.32 4.64
C THR A 99 12.09 -5.99 3.91
N CYS A 100 10.95 -5.84 3.23
CA CYS A 100 10.59 -4.59 2.56
C CYS A 100 10.35 -3.45 3.55
N MET A 101 9.71 -3.72 4.69
CA MET A 101 9.52 -2.77 5.79
C MET A 101 10.86 -2.27 6.34
N ASP A 102 11.81 -3.19 6.58
CA ASP A 102 13.14 -2.82 7.08
C ASP A 102 13.90 -1.93 6.09
N MET A 103 13.79 -2.24 4.78
CA MET A 103 14.51 -1.54 3.71
C MET A 103 13.82 -0.24 3.26
N GLY A 104 12.55 -0.01 3.62
CA GLY A 104 11.74 1.09 3.08
C GLY A 104 11.37 0.90 1.62
N LYS A 105 11.27 -0.35 1.16
CA LYS A 105 10.85 -0.69 -0.20
C LYS A 105 9.31 -0.76 -0.24
N PRO A 106 8.64 -0.10 -1.20
CA PRO A 106 7.19 -0.13 -1.28
C PRO A 106 6.69 -1.54 -1.61
N VAL A 107 5.51 -1.90 -1.07
CA VAL A 107 4.91 -3.22 -1.27
C VAL A 107 3.50 -3.10 -1.83
N ILE A 108 3.22 -3.86 -2.88
CA ILE A 108 1.87 -4.00 -3.43
C ILE A 108 1.32 -5.35 -3.02
N LEU A 109 0.32 -5.33 -2.14
CA LEU A 109 -0.35 -6.53 -1.65
C LEU A 109 -1.55 -6.85 -2.53
N LEU A 110 -1.60 -8.07 -3.04
CA LEU A 110 -2.72 -8.59 -3.82
C LEU A 110 -3.27 -9.83 -3.13
N ASN A 111 -4.60 -9.93 -3.04
CA ASN A 111 -5.30 -11.00 -2.32
C ASN A 111 -4.92 -11.04 -0.83
N LEU A 112 -5.33 -10.00 -0.09
CA LEU A 112 -4.93 -9.79 1.30
C LEU A 112 -5.55 -10.80 2.30
N ASP A 113 -6.56 -11.56 1.90
CA ASP A 113 -7.36 -12.41 2.80
C ASP A 113 -6.49 -13.33 3.70
N ASP A 114 -5.48 -13.99 3.12
CA ASP A 114 -4.60 -14.91 3.85
C ASP A 114 -3.51 -14.19 4.67
N LEU A 115 -3.25 -12.92 4.40
CA LEU A 115 -2.21 -12.12 5.04
C LEU A 115 -2.77 -11.12 6.05
N TYR A 116 -4.08 -10.88 6.04
CA TYR A 116 -4.72 -9.82 6.79
C TYR A 116 -4.52 -9.99 8.30
N GLU A 117 -4.72 -11.20 8.82
CA GLU A 117 -4.51 -11.52 10.24
C GLU A 117 -3.05 -11.23 10.65
N SER A 118 -2.10 -11.63 9.82
CA SER A 118 -0.68 -11.42 10.05
C SER A 118 -0.24 -9.95 9.99
N LEU A 119 -0.90 -9.12 9.16
CA LEU A 119 -0.54 -7.72 8.94
C LEU A 119 -1.41 -6.74 9.72
N TYR A 120 -2.30 -7.22 10.58
CA TYR A 120 -3.31 -6.41 11.23
C TYR A 120 -2.75 -5.18 11.97
N ASP A 121 -1.71 -5.37 12.78
CA ASP A 121 -1.09 -4.28 13.54
C ASP A 121 -0.39 -3.27 12.60
N ALA A 122 0.23 -3.76 11.52
CA ALA A 122 0.87 -2.93 10.51
C ALA A 122 -0.15 -2.09 9.75
N LEU A 123 -1.22 -2.68 9.23
CA LEU A 123 -2.24 -1.97 8.45
C LEU A 123 -2.99 -0.92 9.28
N ASN A 124 -3.17 -1.18 10.58
CA ASN A 124 -3.76 -0.23 11.52
C ASN A 124 -2.76 0.81 12.06
N GLN A 125 -1.50 0.76 11.62
CA GLN A 125 -0.42 1.65 12.07
C GLN A 125 -0.23 1.63 13.60
N TYR A 126 -0.41 0.45 14.21
CA TYR A 126 -0.15 0.23 15.63
C TYR A 126 1.36 0.07 15.88
N PHE A 127 2.08 1.19 15.77
CA PHE A 127 3.53 1.24 15.91
C PHE A 127 3.96 1.48 17.35
N SER A 128 5.04 0.80 17.74
CA SER A 128 5.80 1.10 18.95
C SER A 128 7.07 1.86 18.58
N THR A 129 7.34 2.96 19.27
CA THR A 129 8.53 3.77 19.05
C THR A 129 9.58 3.45 20.10
N TRP A 130 10.80 3.18 19.67
CA TRP A 130 11.95 3.10 20.56
C TRP A 130 13.07 4.00 20.04
N GLY A 131 13.29 5.12 20.72
CA GLY A 131 14.09 6.23 20.18
C GLY A 131 13.43 6.79 18.92
N ASP A 132 14.24 7.05 17.89
CA ASP A 132 13.79 7.57 16.59
C ASP A 132 13.39 6.45 15.60
N ARG A 133 13.14 5.23 16.10
CA ARG A 133 12.81 4.07 15.27
C ARG A 133 11.41 3.55 15.58
N LYS A 134 10.68 3.21 14.51
CA LYS A 134 9.35 2.59 14.58
C LYS A 134 9.44 1.08 14.44
N PHE A 135 8.62 0.39 15.21
CA PHE A 135 8.51 -1.06 15.17
C PHE A 135 7.05 -1.49 15.16
N VAL A 136 6.76 -2.57 14.46
CA VAL A 136 5.44 -3.21 14.43
C VAL A 136 5.57 -4.71 14.64
N ASP A 137 4.55 -5.32 15.23
CA ASP A 137 4.49 -6.77 15.36
C ASP A 137 3.76 -7.37 14.15
N LEU A 138 4.40 -8.33 13.47
CA LEU A 138 3.79 -9.11 12.39
C LEU A 138 3.41 -10.50 12.92
N GLY A 139 2.19 -10.94 12.66
CA GLY A 139 1.64 -12.23 13.09
C GLY A 139 2.07 -13.38 12.19
N LEU A 140 2.48 -14.50 12.78
CA LEU A 140 2.83 -15.76 12.14
C LEU A 140 2.19 -16.89 12.95
N GLY A 141 0.88 -17.12 12.70
CA GLY A 141 0.06 -17.99 13.53
C GLY A 141 0.02 -17.49 14.98
N THR A 142 0.50 -18.30 15.92
CA THR A 142 0.57 -17.93 17.34
C THR A 142 1.78 -17.08 17.72
N HIS A 143 2.73 -16.90 16.79
CA HIS A 143 3.95 -16.12 17.02
C HIS A 143 3.80 -14.70 16.49
N ARG A 144 4.49 -13.76 17.14
CA ARG A 144 4.62 -12.38 16.67
C ARG A 144 6.09 -12.03 16.49
N VAL A 145 6.40 -11.34 15.41
CA VAL A 145 7.76 -10.91 15.06
C VAL A 145 7.80 -9.38 15.01
N LYS A 146 8.62 -8.80 15.88
CA LYS A 146 8.88 -7.37 15.87
C LYS A 146 9.73 -6.98 14.66
N THR A 147 9.22 -6.06 13.87
CA THR A 147 9.78 -5.62 12.59
C THR A 147 10.04 -4.14 12.64
N PHE A 148 11.19 -3.70 12.12
CA PHE A 148 11.49 -2.28 12.01
C PHE A 148 10.74 -1.71 10.79
N VAL A 149 10.13 -0.54 10.96
CA VAL A 149 9.39 0.14 9.89
C VAL A 149 10.17 1.37 9.49
N ASN A 150 10.73 1.33 8.27
CA ASN A 150 11.41 2.47 7.68
C ASN A 150 10.41 3.58 7.34
N ASP A 151 10.78 4.85 7.53
CA ASP A 151 9.91 6.01 7.26
C ASP A 151 9.50 6.12 5.78
N LYS A 152 10.28 5.54 4.88
CA LYS A 152 10.00 5.51 3.43
C LYS A 152 9.12 4.33 3.00
N PHE A 153 8.81 3.40 3.90
CA PHE A 153 7.96 2.25 3.58
C PHE A 153 6.53 2.69 3.23
N ARG A 154 5.99 2.15 2.14
CA ARG A 154 4.65 2.46 1.61
C ARG A 154 3.95 1.19 1.14
#